data_AF-A0A6C0LGA2-F1
#
_entry.id   AF-A0A6C0LGA2-F1
#
_cell.length_a   1.000
_cell.length_b   1.000
_cell.length_c   1.000
_cell.angle_alpha   90.00
_cell.angle_beta   90.00
_cell.angle_gamma   90.00
#
_symmetry.space_group_name_H-M   'P 1'
#
loop_
_entity.id
_entity.type
_entity.pdbx_description
1 polymer ?
#
loop_
_entity_poly.entity_id
_entity_poly.type
_entity_poly.pdbx_seq_one_letter_code
_entity_poly.pdbx_strand_id
1 'polypeptide(L)' 'MTNKKKLPDFEYKMKLKTAIYGFVLYLLLSSNTAFKLLGLLFNNSLQLLNDKNEPSILAKIIMASFIAFVLFFF' A
#
# COMPACT_ATOMS: atom_id res chain seq x y z
N MET A 1 17.39 -27.30 -26.57
CA MET A 1 16.67 -26.17 -25.96
C MET A 1 16.51 -26.42 -24.46
N THR A 2 17.46 -25.95 -23.66
CA THR A 2 17.40 -26.08 -22.19
C THR A 2 16.41 -25.06 -21.64
N ASN A 3 15.24 -25.52 -21.23
CA ASN A 3 14.33 -24.77 -20.36
C ASN A 3 15.09 -24.42 -19.08
N LYS A 4 15.61 -23.20 -18.97
CA LYS A 4 16.14 -22.65 -17.71
C LYS A 4 14.95 -22.50 -16.77
N LYS A 5 14.62 -23.53 -15.99
CA LYS A 5 13.71 -23.43 -14.84
C LYS A 5 14.26 -22.31 -13.95
N LYS A 6 13.58 -21.17 -13.90
CA LYS A 6 13.92 -20.08 -12.98
C LYS A 6 13.97 -20.68 -11.58
N LEU A 7 15.11 -20.53 -10.90
CA LEU A 7 15.35 -21.09 -9.57
C LEU A 7 14.32 -20.53 -8.57
N PRO A 8 13.73 -21.36 -7.70
CA PRO A 8 12.73 -20.93 -6.71
C PRO A 8 13.25 -19.83 -5.77
N ASP A 9 14.57 -19.75 -5.57
CA ASP A 9 15.23 -18.69 -4.79
C ASP A 9 15.05 -17.29 -5.39
N PHE A 10 14.93 -17.17 -6.72
CA PHE A 10 14.68 -15.89 -7.36
C PHE A 10 13.27 -15.38 -7.06
N GLU A 11 12.27 -16.26 -7.09
CA GLU A 11 10.88 -15.93 -6.75
C GLU A 11 10.72 -15.59 -5.27
N TYR A 12 11.42 -16.30 -4.38
CA TYR A 12 11.39 -16.00 -2.94
C TYR A 12 12.03 -14.65 -2.62
N LYS A 13 13.18 -14.33 -3.21
CA LYS A 13 13.83 -13.01 -3.05
C LYS A 13 12.95 -11.88 -3.57
N MET A 14 12.22 -12.11 -4.66
CA MET A 14 11.31 -11.12 -5.23
C MET A 14 10.12 -10.87 -4.31
N LYS A 15 9.44 -11.95 -3.85
CA LYS A 15 8.32 -11.85 -2.89
C LYS A 15 8.73 -11.17 -1.58
N LEU A 16 9.91 -11.49 -1.05
CA LEU A 16 10.42 -10.87 0.18
C LEU A 16 10.68 -9.37 0.00
N LYS A 17 11.25 -8.94 -1.14
CA LYS A 17 11.44 -7.52 -1.45
C LYS A 17 10.10 -6.79 -1.52
N THR A 18 9.11 -7.35 -2.22
CA THR A 18 7.76 -6.76 -2.31
C THR A 18 7.10 -6.67 -0.94
N ALA A 19 7.25 -7.68 -0.08
CA ALA A 19 6.73 -7.64 1.29
C ALA A 19 7.41 -6.55 2.14
N ILE A 20 8.73 -6.37 2.01
CA ILE A 20 9.48 -5.31 2.70
C ILE A 20 9.04 -3.94 2.20
N TYR A 21 8.89 -3.75 0.89
CA TYR A 21 8.40 -2.49 0.33
C TYR A 21 6.97 -2.20 0.78
N GLY A 22 6.10 -3.22 0.81
CA GLY A 22 4.73 -3.08 1.30
C GLY A 22 4.67 -2.71 2.78
N PHE A 23 5.55 -3.31 3.59
CA PHE A 23 5.67 -3.00 5.01
C PHE A 23 6.16 -1.56 5.24
N VAL A 24 7.20 -1.12 4.52
CA VAL A 24 7.72 0.26 4.62
C VAL A 24 6.67 1.27 4.15
N LEU A 25 6.02 1.02 3.01
CA LEU A 25 4.94 1.87 2.51
C LEU A 25 3.80 1.94 3.51
N TYR A 26 3.37 0.79 4.06
CA TYR A 26 2.33 0.75 5.08
C TYR A 26 2.71 1.58 6.32
N LEU A 27 3.93 1.46 6.84
CA LEU A 27 4.36 2.24 8.00
C LEU A 27 4.33 3.76 7.72
N LEU A 28 4.81 4.19 6.55
CA LEU A 28 4.80 5.60 6.17
C LEU A 28 3.38 6.14 5.97
N LEU A 29 2.50 5.31 5.41
CA LEU A 29 1.17 5.68 4.95
C LEU A 29 0.06 5.38 5.97
N SER A 30 0.34 4.67 7.06
CA SER A 30 -0.59 4.39 8.16
C SER A 30 -0.66 5.52 9.19
N SER A 31 0.02 6.64 8.95
CA SER A 31 -0.06 7.84 9.81
C SER A 31 -1.34 8.65 9.55
N ASN A 32 -1.91 9.27 10.59
CA ASN A 32 -3.07 10.17 10.45
C ASN A 32 -2.83 11.29 9.42
N THR A 33 -1.57 11.73 9.26
CA THR A 33 -1.18 12.73 8.27
C THR A 33 -1.33 12.22 6.84
N ALA A 34 -1.01 10.96 6.57
CA ALA A 34 -1.18 10.37 5.24
C ALA A 34 -2.67 10.28 4.85
N PHE A 35 -3.55 9.94 5.80
CA PHE A 35 -4.99 9.95 5.58
C PHE A 35 -5.56 11.36 5.40
N LYS A 36 -5.03 12.38 6.09
CA LYS A 36 -5.37 13.79 5.85
C LYS A 36 -4.95 14.25 4.44
N LEU A 37 -3.74 13.90 4.01
CA LEU A 37 -3.27 14.17 2.64
C LEU A 37 -4.15 13.47 1.60
N LEU A 38 -4.57 12.24 1.87
CA LEU A 38 -5.52 11.52 1.02
C LEU A 38 -6.86 12.27 0.96
N GLY A 39 -7.36 12.79 2.08
CA GLY A 39 -8.54 13.65 2.13
C GLY A 39 -8.44 14.91 1.29
N LEU A 40 -7.26 15.56 1.28
CA LEU A 40 -6.99 16.72 0.43
C LEU A 40 -7.01 16.37 -1.07
N LEU A 41 -6.48 15.20 -1.46
CA LEU A 41 -6.53 14.73 -2.86
C LEU A 41 -7.97 14.45 -3.33
N PHE A 42 -8.83 13.98 -2.44
CA PHE A 42 -10.26 13.77 -2.72
C PHE A 42 -11.12 15.02 -2.43
N ASN A 43 -10.50 16.18 -2.26
CA ASN A 43 -11.17 17.46 -2.04
C ASN A 43 -12.20 17.44 -0.89
N ASN A 44 -11.93 16.65 0.16
CA ASN A 44 -12.83 16.35 1.27
C ASN A 44 -14.23 15.82 0.88
N SER A 45 -14.43 15.35 -0.36
CA SER A 45 -15.72 14.79 -0.81
C SER A 45 -16.02 13.45 -0.14
N LEU A 46 -15.00 12.77 0.38
CA LEU A 46 -15.11 11.51 1.11
C LEU A 46 -14.73 11.74 2.57
N GLN A 47 -15.61 11.36 3.51
CA GLN A 47 -15.29 11.33 4.93
C GLN A 47 -14.30 10.18 5.20
N LEU A 48 -13.03 10.51 5.10
CA LEU A 48 -11.91 9.58 5.27
C LEU A 48 -11.43 9.51 6.73
N LEU A 49 -11.79 10.52 7.53
CA LEU A 49 -11.56 10.56 8.97
C LEU A 49 -12.90 10.60 9.70
N ASN A 50 -13.02 9.90 10.81
CA ASN A 50 -14.16 10.03 11.72
C ASN A 50 -14.02 11.25 12.64
N ASP A 51 -15.04 11.50 13.46
CA ASP A 51 -15.07 12.63 14.41
C ASP A 51 -13.94 12.59 15.46
N LYS A 52 -13.28 11.44 15.64
CA LYS A 52 -12.12 11.25 16.53
C LYS A 52 -10.78 11.39 15.80
N ASN A 53 -10.76 11.88 14.56
CA ASN A 53 -9.59 11.92 13.68
C ASN A 53 -8.97 10.54 13.39
N GLU A 54 -9.77 9.48 13.46
CA GLU A 54 -9.32 8.13 13.12
C GLU A 54 -9.66 7.82 11.66
N PRO A 55 -8.79 7.11 10.93
CA PRO A 55 -9.07 6.71 9.56
C PRO A 55 -10.28 5.77 9.50
N SER A 56 -11.26 6.14 8.67
CA SER A 56 -12.44 5.32 8.41
C SER A 56 -12.05 4.02 7.69
N ILE A 57 -12.93 3.02 7.75
CA ILE A 57 -12.70 1.74 7.04
C ILE A 57 -12.49 1.99 5.54
N LEU A 58 -13.26 2.92 4.95
CA LEU A 58 -13.12 3.32 3.56
C LEU A 58 -11.72 3.90 3.27
N ALA A 59 -11.22 4.77 4.15
CA ALA A 59 -9.88 5.36 3.99
C ALA A 59 -8.78 4.29 4.04
N LYS A 60 -8.90 3.32 4.96
CA LYS A 60 -7.97 2.18 5.05
C LYS A 60 -7.99 1.31 3.79
N ILE A 61 -9.17 1.08 3.21
CA ILE A 61 -9.32 0.33 1.95
C ILE A 61 -8.65 1.07 0.80
N ILE A 62 -8.87 2.39 0.67
CA ILE A 62 -8.25 3.19 -0.39
C ILE A 62 -6.71 3.18 -0.24
N MET A 63 -6.21 3.34 0.98
CA MET A 63 -4.77 3.29 1.25
C MET A 63 -4.16 1.94 0.92
N ALA A 64 -4.84 0.84 1.30
CA ALA A 64 -4.40 -0.52 0.99
C ALA A 64 -4.39 -0.78 -0.52
N SER A 65 -5.41 -0.30 -1.25
CA SER A 65 -5.47 -0.39 -2.71
C SER A 65 -4.33 0.40 -3.37
N PHE A 66 -3.98 1.58 -2.85
CA PHE A 66 -2.87 2.38 -3.36
C PHE A 66 -1.52 1.69 -3.15
N ILE A 67 -1.30 1.14 -1.96
CA ILE A 67 -0.09 0.34 -1.65
C ILE A 67 -0.03 -0.89 -2.56
N ALA A 68 -1.13 -1.62 -2.73
CA ALA A 68 -1.20 -2.77 -3.62
C ALA A 68 -0.89 -2.38 -5.08
N PHE A 69 -1.44 -1.28 -5.58
CA PHE A 69 -1.14 -0.78 -6.92
C PHE A 69 0.35 -0.50 -7.10
N VAL A 70 0.99 0.19 -6.15
CA VAL A 70 2.43 0.48 -6.19
C VAL A 70 3.25 -0.82 -6.19
N LEU A 71 2.87 -1.81 -5.39
CA LEU A 71 3.58 -3.10 -5.31
C LEU A 71 3.38 -4.02 -6.52
N PHE A 72 2.27 -3.87 -7.25
CA PHE A 72 2.00 -4.67 -8.44
C PHE A 72 2.59 -4.07 -9.71
N PHE A 73 2.75 -2.75 -9.77
CA PHE A 73 3.32 -2.05 -10.91
C PHE A 73 4.85 -1.91 -10.87
N PHE A 74 5.47 -1.86 -9.68
CA PHE A 74 6.92 -1.76 -9.48
C PHE A 74 7.52 -3.08 -8.96
#